data_AF-A0A1G8S1Y2-F1
#
_entry.id   AF-A0A1G8S1Y2-F1
#
_cell.length_a   1.000
_cell.length_b   1.000
_cell.length_c   1.000
_cell.angle_alpha   90.00
_cell.angle_beta   90.00
_cell.angle_gamma   90.00
#
_symmetry.space_group_name_H-M   'P 1'
#
loop_
_entity.id
_entity.type
_entity.pdbx_description
1 polymer ?
#
loop_
_entity_poly.entity_id
_entity_poly.type
_entity_poly.pdbx_seq_one_letter_code
_entity_poly.pdbx_strand_id
1 'polypeptide(L)' 'MVVHKAYKFRIYPTKKQEVFIAKTIGCSRFVFNHFLATWNNTYKDTGKGLTYNACSKQLTQLKKEWTWLKEVTAQPFNPR' A
#
# COMPACT_ATOMS: atom_id res chain seq x y z
N MET A 1 23.68 8.80 26.70
CA MET A 1 22.45 9.59 26.47
C MET A 1 22.16 9.57 24.97
N VAL A 2 21.05 8.98 24.54
CA VAL A 2 20.72 8.90 23.10
C VAL A 2 20.12 10.22 22.67
N VAL A 3 20.76 10.89 21.70
CA VAL A 3 20.26 12.15 21.13
C VAL A 3 19.51 11.82 19.84
N HIS A 4 18.20 11.98 19.84
CA HIS A 4 17.40 11.83 18.63
C HIS A 4 17.39 13.14 17.84
N LYS A 5 17.80 13.09 16.57
CA LYS A 5 17.77 14.22 15.64
C LYS A 5 16.62 14.03 14.65
N ALA A 6 15.88 15.10 14.38
CA ALA A 6 14.86 15.15 13.34
C ALA A 6 15.11 16.35 12.44
N TYR A 7 14.81 16.19 11.15
CA TYR A 7 14.98 17.23 10.14
C TYR A 7 13.68 17.45 9.39
N LYS A 8 13.39 18.71 9.05
CA LYS A 8 12.21 19.11 8.29
C LYS A 8 12.66 19.71 6.96
N PHE A 9 12.19 19.14 5.87
CA PHE A 9 12.49 19.61 4.51
C PHE A 9 11.19 19.85 3.74
N ARG A 10 11.24 20.82 2.82
CA ARG A 10 10.20 21.01 1.79
C ARG A 10 10.75 20.52 0.47
N ILE A 11 10.02 19.61 -0.18
CA ILE A 11 10.36 19.09 -1.50
C ILE A 11 9.63 19.89 -2.58
N TYR A 12 10.28 20.08 -3.73
CA TYR A 12 9.71 20.71 -4.92
C TYR A 12 9.81 19.73 -6.08
N PRO A 13 8.81 18.84 -6.24
CA PRO A 13 8.84 17.82 -7.27
C PRO A 13 8.69 18.43 -8.67
N THR A 14 9.39 17.85 -9.63
CA THR A 14 9.14 18.06 -11.06
C THR A 14 7.79 17.45 -11.46
N LYS A 15 7.24 17.83 -12.62
CA LYS A 15 5.98 17.26 -13.12
C LYS A 15 5.98 15.74 -13.21
N LYS A 16 7.09 15.12 -13.61
CA LYS A 16 7.23 13.65 -13.62
C LYS A 16 7.15 13.06 -12.21
N GLN A 17 7.76 13.72 -11.23
CA GLN A 17 7.72 13.29 -9.81
C GLN A 17 6.33 13.50 -9.20
N GLU A 18 5.65 14.61 -9.47
CA GLU A 18 4.27 14.85 -9.02
C GLU A 18 3.35 13.70 -9.46
N VAL A 19 3.40 13.33 -10.74
CA VAL A 19 2.62 12.22 -11.30
C VAL A 19 3.00 10.90 -10.62
N PHE A 20 4.29 10.62 -10.45
CA PHE A 20 4.75 9.39 -9.82
C PHE A 20 4.31 9.29 -8.34
N ILE A 21 4.40 10.39 -7.59
CA ILE A 21 3.95 10.46 -6.19
C ILE A 21 2.43 10.24 -6.12
N ALA A 22 1.65 10.91 -6.99
CA ALA A 22 0.20 10.75 -7.03
C ALA A 22 -0.21 9.30 -7.34
N LYS A 23 0.44 8.67 -8.33
CA LYS A 23 0.24 7.25 -8.65
C LYS A 23 0.59 6.36 -7.45
N THR A 24 1.70 6.64 -6.78
CA THR A 24 2.15 5.85 -5.62
C THR A 24 1.15 5.90 -4.47
N ILE A 25 0.74 7.11 -4.08
CA ILE A 25 -0.23 7.32 -3.00
C ILE A 25 -1.59 6.71 -3.38
N GLY A 26 -2.03 6.88 -4.62
CA GLY A 26 -3.26 6.29 -5.14
C GLY A 26 -3.26 4.76 -5.06
N CYS A 27 -2.18 4.12 -5.52
CA CYS A 27 -2.00 2.67 -5.42
C CYS A 27 -2.03 2.20 -3.96
N SER A 28 -1.33 2.89 -3.05
CA SER A 28 -1.27 2.51 -1.63
C SER A 28 -2.63 2.61 -0.98
N ARG A 29 -3.36 3.69 -1.25
CA ARG A 29 -4.73 3.89 -0.74
C ARG A 29 -5.68 2.82 -1.25
N PHE A 30 -5.60 2.48 -2.53
CA PHE A 30 -6.43 1.42 -3.12
C PHE A 30 -6.17 0.08 -2.45
N VAL A 31 -4.90 -0.35 -2.39
CA VAL A 31 -4.51 -1.63 -1.79
C VAL A 31 -4.94 -1.70 -0.32
N PHE A 32 -4.70 -0.64 0.45
CA PHE A 32 -5.12 -0.57 1.85
C PHE A 32 -6.63 -0.69 2.00
N ASN A 33 -7.40 0.10 1.25
CA ASN A 33 -8.86 0.06 1.34
C ASN A 33 -9.44 -1.29 0.89
N HIS A 34 -8.85 -1.91 -0.14
CA HIS A 34 -9.26 -3.23 -0.61
C HIS A 34 -9.07 -4.27 0.50
N PHE A 35 -7.88 -4.35 1.10
CA PHE A 35 -7.62 -5.31 2.17
C PHE A 35 -8.36 -4.99 3.46
N LEU A 36 -8.58 -3.72 3.78
CA LEU A 36 -9.42 -3.33 4.92
C LEU A 36 -10.86 -3.81 4.75
N ALA A 37 -11.44 -3.66 3.56
CA ALA A 37 -12.77 -4.16 3.26
C ALA A 37 -12.83 -5.69 3.36
N THR A 38 -11.84 -6.39 2.77
CA THR A 38 -11.74 -7.86 2.86
C THR A 38 -11.60 -8.31 4.31
N TRP A 39 -10.76 -7.64 5.10
CA TRP A 39 -10.55 -7.94 6.51
C TRP A 39 -11.85 -7.81 7.31
N ASN A 40 -12.58 -6.70 7.13
CA ASN A 40 -13.85 -6.47 7.81
C ASN A 40 -14.88 -7.55 7.49
N ASN A 41 -14.95 -8.00 6.23
CA ASN A 41 -15.85 -9.08 5.84
C ASN A 41 -15.42 -10.42 6.45
N THR A 42 -14.15 -10.80 6.32
CA THR A 42 -13.66 -12.06 6.90
C THR A 42 -13.80 -12.12 8.42
N TYR A 43 -13.62 -10.99 9.09
CA TYR A 43 -13.77 -10.91 10.54
C TYR A 43 -15.23 -11.05 10.97
N LYS A 44 -16.18 -10.47 10.22
CA LYS A 44 -17.62 -10.67 10.46
C LYS A 44 -18.03 -12.13 10.30
N ASP A 45 -17.49 -12.83 9.31
CA ASP A 45 -17.90 -14.19 8.99
C ASP A 45 -17.24 -15.26 9.87
N THR A 46 -15.96 -15.06 10.23
CA THR A 46 -15.14 -16.12 10.88
C THR A 46 -14.62 -15.72 12.26
N GLY A 47 -14.76 -14.46 12.67
CA GLY A 47 -14.16 -13.92 13.89
C GLY A 47 -12.62 -13.84 13.86
N LYS A 48 -12.00 -14.15 12.71
CA LYS A 48 -10.55 -14.17 12.52
C LYS A 48 -10.13 -13.18 11.42
N GLY A 49 -8.98 -12.55 11.63
CA GLY A 49 -8.38 -11.63 10.65
C GLY A 49 -7.69 -12.37 9.49
N LEU A 50 -7.25 -11.61 8.48
CA LEU A 50 -6.44 -12.15 7.39
C LEU A 50 -5.00 -12.36 7.83
N THR A 51 -4.36 -13.39 7.30
CA THR A 51 -2.92 -13.59 7.50
C THR A 51 -2.12 -12.85 6.43
N TYR A 52 -0.92 -12.42 6.79
CA TYR A 52 0.03 -11.78 5.87
C TYR A 52 0.21 -12.57 4.56
N ASN A 53 0.37 -13.90 4.68
CA ASN A 53 0.56 -14.79 3.53
C ASN A 53 -0.67 -14.81 2.61
N ALA A 54 -1.88 -14.71 3.16
CA ALA A 54 -3.10 -14.63 2.36
C ALA A 54 -3.19 -13.29 1.61
N CYS A 55 -2.91 -12.17 2.30
CA CYS A 55 -2.90 -10.84 1.69
C CYS A 55 -1.84 -10.73 0.57
N SER A 56 -0.65 -11.29 0.78
CA SER A 56 0.44 -11.27 -0.23
C SER A 56 0.07 -12.05 -1.50
N LYS A 57 -0.56 -13.23 -1.36
CA LYS A 57 -1.06 -14.01 -2.50
C LYS A 57 -2.15 -13.25 -3.27
N GLN A 58 -3.12 -12.67 -2.54
CA GLN A 58 -4.18 -11.87 -3.15
C GLN A 58 -3.62 -10.64 -3.88
N LEU A 59 -2.65 -9.94 -3.28
CA LEU A 59 -2.01 -8.79 -3.89
C LEU A 59 -1.29 -9.16 -5.20
N THR A 60 -0.68 -10.34 -5.25
CA THR A 60 -0.04 -10.85 -6.48
C THR A 60 -1.07 -11.07 -7.58
N GLN A 61 -2.26 -11.57 -7.24
CA GLN A 61 -3.35 -11.75 -8.20
C GLN A 61 -3.95 -10.41 -8.65
N LEU A 62 -4.20 -9.48 -7.73
CA LEU A 62 -4.63 -8.11 -8.03
C LEU A 62 -3.68 -7.40 -8.99
N LYS A 63 -2.36 -7.56 -8.82
CA LYS A 63 -1.37 -6.98 -9.74
C LYS A 63 -1.42 -7.61 -11.15
N LYS A 64 -1.93 -8.82 -11.30
CA LYS A 64 -2.13 -9.44 -12.64
C LYS A 64 -3.34 -8.83 -13.33
N GLU A 65 -4.42 -8.62 -12.60
CA GLU A 65 -5.67 -8.04 -13.11
C GLU A 65 -5.54 -6.54 -13.41
N TRP A 66 -4.87 -5.79 -12.55
CA TRP A 66 -4.76 -4.33 -12.64
C TRP A 66 -3.33 -3.93 -12.98
N THR A 67 -3.05 -3.74 -14.26
CA THR A 67 -1.70 -3.45 -14.77
C THR A 67 -1.10 -2.16 -14.22
N TRP A 68 -1.92 -1.16 -13.90
CA TRP A 68 -1.48 0.10 -13.29
C TRP A 68 -0.88 -0.08 -11.87
N LEU A 69 -1.25 -1.14 -11.14
CA LEU A 69 -0.62 -1.48 -9.85
C LEU A 69 0.83 -1.95 -10.00
N LYS A 70 1.26 -2.32 -11.22
CA LYS A 70 2.66 -2.69 -11.51
C LYS A 70 3.53 -1.48 -11.85
N GLU A 71 2.92 -0.34 -12.20
CA GLU A 71 3.66 0.87 -12.60
C GLU A 71 4.38 1.54 -11.42
N VAL A 72 3.97 1.23 -10.18
CA VAL A 72 4.62 1.72 -8.96
C VAL A 72 5.32 0.55 -8.27
N THR A 73 6.54 0.80 -7.76
CA THR A 73 7.39 -0.22 -7.13
C THR A 73 6.64 -0.98 -6.05
N ALA A 74 6.82 -2.31 -5.97
CA ALA A 74 6.01 -3.20 -5.13
C ALA A 74 6.15 -2.98 -3.61
N GLN A 75 7.13 -2.19 -3.18
CA GLN A 75 7.66 -2.14 -1.81
C GLN A 75 6.79 -1.38 -0.77
N PRO A 76 6.06 -0.30 -1.09
CA PRO A 76 5.18 0.38 -0.13
C PRO A 76 3.80 -0.29 0.03
N PHE A 77 3.53 -1.39 -0.67
CA PHE A 77 2.20 -2.02 -0.74
C PHE A 77 2.04 -3.26 0.14
N ASN A 78 3.06 -3.61 0.92
CA ASN A 78 3.04 -4.82 1.72
C ASN A 78 2.36 -4.51 3.07
N PRO A 79 1.12 -4.98 3.33
CA PRO A 79 0.50 -4.79 4.63
C PRO A 79 1.37 -5.53 5.66
N ARG A 80 1.96 -4.81 6.61
CA ARG A 80 2.56 -5.43 7.80
C ARG A 80 1.47 -5.72 8.81
#